data_AF-A0A2E8EDH7-F1
#
_entry.id   AF-A0A2E8EDH7-F1
#
_cell.length_a   1.000
_cell.length_b   1.000
_cell.length_c   1.000
_cell.angle_alpha   90.00
_cell.angle_beta   90.00
_cell.angle_gamma   90.00
#
_symmetry.space_group_name_H-M   'P 1'
#
loop_
_entity.id
_entity.type
_entity.pdbx_description
1 polymer ?
#
loop_
_entity_poly.entity_id
_entity_poly.type
_entity_poly.pdbx_seq_one_letter_code
_entity_poly.pdbx_strand_id
1 'polypeptide(L)' 'MKVLIVGNGAREHAIAKALVESGVELYSAMARRNPGIARLSKRSVIMDINNIGLYAQFTDVDL' A
#
# COMPACT_ATOMS: atom_id res chain seq x y z
N MET A 1 6.86 -3.46 -12.07
CA MET A 1 5.67 -4.07 -11.46
C MET A 1 5.16 -3.12 -10.40
N LYS A 2 3.86 -2.92 -10.34
CA LYS A 2 3.23 -2.10 -9.30
C LYS A 2 2.61 -3.04 -8.27
N VAL A 3 2.62 -2.70 -6.99
CA VAL A 3 2.02 -3.54 -5.95
C VAL A 3 1.23 -2.69 -4.98
N LEU A 4 0.02 -3.13 -4.64
CA LEU A 4 -0.80 -2.53 -3.59
C LEU A 4 -0.62 -3.30 -2.28
N ILE A 5 -0.14 -2.63 -1.23
CA ILE A 5 -0.19 -3.16 0.12
C ILE A 5 -1.41 -2.64 0.87
N VAL A 6 -2.12 -3.54 1.54
CA VAL A 6 -3.32 -3.23 2.32
C VAL A 6 -3.01 -3.41 3.80
N GLY A 7 -3.21 -2.35 4.58
CA GLY A 7 -3.01 -2.35 6.02
C GLY A 7 -1.83 -1.48 6.47
N ASN A 8 -1.72 -1.29 7.78
CA ASN A 8 -0.84 -0.29 8.39
C ASN A 8 -0.01 -0.82 9.58
N GLY A 9 0.07 -2.15 9.74
CA GLY A 9 0.80 -2.79 10.82
C GLY A 9 2.30 -2.96 10.54
N ALA A 10 2.99 -3.60 11.49
CA ALA A 10 4.43 -3.85 11.40
C ALA A 10 4.79 -4.88 10.32
N ARG A 11 3.92 -5.88 10.11
CA ARG A 11 4.11 -6.91 9.06
C ARG A 11 4.06 -6.26 7.68
N GLU A 12 3.08 -5.41 7.46
CA GLU A 12 2.89 -4.71 6.20
C GLU A 12 4.07 -3.76 5.94
N HIS A 13 4.59 -3.09 6.97
CA HIS A 13 5.82 -2.30 6.82
C HIS A 13 7.00 -3.16 6.36
N ALA A 14 7.24 -4.32 6.98
CA ALA A 14 8.35 -5.19 6.61
C ALA A 14 8.24 -5.66 5.15
N ILE A 15 7.03 -6.04 4.72
CA ILE A 15 6.75 -6.43 3.33
C ILE A 15 6.97 -5.26 2.38
N ALA A 16 6.43 -4.08 2.70
CA ALA A 16 6.60 -2.85 1.91
C ALA A 16 8.08 -2.52 1.69
N LYS A 17 8.90 -2.66 2.74
CA LYS A 17 10.35 -2.42 2.66
C LYS A 17 11.02 -3.41 1.70
N ALA A 18 10.76 -4.71 1.84
CA ALA A 18 11.34 -5.74 0.98
C ALA A 18 10.94 -5.59 -0.50
N LEU A 19 9.69 -5.21 -0.77
CA LEU A 19 9.20 -4.95 -2.13
C LEU A 19 9.92 -3.76 -2.78
N VAL A 20 10.04 -2.65 -2.05
CA VAL A 20 10.75 -1.46 -2.55
C VAL A 20 12.24 -1.75 -2.78
N GLU A 21 12.88 -2.49 -1.87
CA GLU A 21 14.27 -2.94 -2.04
C GLU A 21 14.45 -3.85 -3.27
N SER A 22 13.40 -4.57 -3.66
CA SER A 22 13.37 -5.39 -4.89
C SER A 22 13.03 -4.61 -6.16
N GLY A 23 12.88 -3.28 -6.08
CA GLY A 23 12.63 -2.41 -7.24
C GLY A 23 11.17 -2.28 -7.67
N VAL A 24 10.22 -2.65 -6.81
CA VAL A 24 8.77 -2.57 -7.10
C VAL A 24 8.23 -1.16 -6.80
N GLU A 25 7.28 -0.71 -7.62
CA GLU A 25 6.52 0.51 -7.33
C GLU A 25 5.40 0.22 -6.32
N LEU A 26 5.60 0.68 -5.09
CA LEU A 26 4.66 0.42 -4.00
C LEU A 26 3.51 1.45 -3.97
N TYR A 27 2.29 0.96 -3.79
CA TYR A 27 1.08 1.71 -3.48
C TYR A 27 0.53 1.20 -2.15
N SER A 28 -0.19 2.05 -1.39
CA SER A 28 -0.77 1.62 -0.11
C SER A 28 -2.20 2.08 0.12
N ALA A 29 -3.02 1.17 0.66
CA ALA A 29 -4.33 1.43 1.23
C ALA A 29 -4.29 1.11 2.73
N MET A 30 -4.61 2.08 3.58
CA MET A 30 -4.44 1.96 5.04
C MET A 30 -5.67 2.43 5.79
N ALA A 31 -6.08 1.72 6.84
CA ALA A 31 -7.16 2.17 7.73
C ALA A 31 -6.70 3.32 8.65
N ARG A 32 -5.41 3.34 9.01
CA ARG A 32 -4.74 4.44 9.73
C ARG A 32 -3.36 4.67 9.13
N ARG A 33 -2.88 5.90 9.14
CA ARG A 33 -1.58 6.23 8.53
C ARG A 33 -0.42 5.52 9.24
N ASN A 34 0.35 4.74 8.49
CA ASN A 34 1.69 4.30 8.90
C ASN A 34 2.74 5.16 8.16
N PRO A 35 3.50 6.02 8.86
CA PRO A 35 4.47 6.91 8.22
C PRO A 35 5.57 6.19 7.43
N GLY A 36 5.94 4.98 7.87
CA GLY A 36 6.95 4.17 7.19
C GLY A 36 6.48 3.68 5.83
N ILE A 37 5.29 3.06 5.78
CA ILE A 37 4.67 2.61 4.52
C ILE A 37 4.38 3.79 3.61
N ALA A 38 3.86 4.90 4.16
CA ALA A 38 3.55 6.09 3.39
C ALA A 38 4.79 6.69 2.71
N ARG A 39 5.96 6.67 3.37
CA ARG A 39 7.22 7.15 2.80
C ARG A 39 7.77 6.25 1.69
N LEU A 40 7.49 4.96 1.76
CA LEU A 40 7.91 3.97 0.77
C LEU A 40 7.00 3.93 -0.46
N SER A 41 5.74 4.36 -0.32
CA SER A 41 4.73 4.28 -1.38
C SER A 41 4.78 5.47 -2.34
N LYS A 42 4.53 5.23 -3.62
CA LYS A 42 4.26 6.26 -4.64
C LYS A 42 2.94 7.00 -4.38
N ARG A 43 1.91 6.27 -3.96
CA ARG A 43 0.60 6.80 -3.55
C ARG A 43 0.13 6.05 -2.31
N SER A 44 -0.36 6.80 -1.32
CA SER A 44 -0.95 6.25 -0.10
C SER A 44 -2.34 6.82 0.12
N VAL A 45 -3.30 5.95 0.38
CA VAL A 45 -4.71 6.32 0.59
C VAL A 45 -5.14 5.85 1.98
N ILE A 46 -5.77 6.74 2.74
CA ILE A 46 -6.46 6.38 3.98
C ILE A 46 -7.91 6.09 3.65
N MET A 47 -8.36 4.86 3.89
CA MET A 47 -9.70 4.39 3.54
C MET A 47 -10.14 3.23 4.43
N ASP A 48 -11.43 2.90 4.41
CA ASP A 48 -11.90 1.64 4.97
C ASP A 48 -11.41 0.48 4.10
N ILE A 49 -10.42 -0.26 4.60
CA ILE A 49 -9.79 -1.38 3.90
C ILE A 49 -10.72 -2.60 3.77
N ASN A 50 -11.87 -2.61 4.45
CA ASN A 50 -12.89 -3.67 4.28
C ASN A 50 -13.97 -3.27 3.24
N ASN A 51 -13.96 -2.03 2.76
CA ASN A 51 -14.89 -1.57 1.73
C ASN A 51 -14.32 -1.83 0.33
N ILE A 52 -14.78 -2.91 -0.29
CA ILE A 52 -14.33 -3.37 -1.62
C ILE A 52 -14.52 -2.28 -2.70
N GLY A 53 -15.58 -1.47 -2.62
CA GLY A 53 -15.87 -0.43 -3.61
C GLY A 53 -14.79 0.65 -3.69
N LEU A 54 -14.05 0.88 -2.60
CA LEU A 54 -12.97 1.87 -2.57
C LEU A 54 -11.73 1.42 -3.35
N TYR A 55 -11.59 0.14 -3.69
CA TYR A 55 -10.45 -0.36 -4.46
C TYR A 55 -10.51 -0.02 -5.95
N ALA A 56 -11.66 0.46 -6.45
CA ALA A 56 -11.80 0.95 -7.82
C ALA A 56 -10.84 2.11 -8.16
N GLN A 57 -10.26 2.78 -7.17
CA GLN A 57 -9.23 3.82 -7.37
C GLN A 57 -7.81 3.28 -7.64
N PHE A 58 -7.62 1.95 -7.62
CA PHE A 58 -6.33 1.29 -7.83
C PHE A 58 -6.30 0.44 -9.12
N THR A 59 -7.16 0.73 -10.10
CA THR A 59 -7.19 0.02 -11.39
C THR A 59 -5.90 0.13 -12.20
N ASP A 60 -5.01 1.04 -11.83
CA ASP A 60 -3.71 1.29 -12.47
C ASP A 60 -2.53 0.54 -11.81
N VAL A 61 -2.79 -0.29 -10.80
CA VAL A 61 -1.80 -0.98 -9.97
C VAL A 61 -1.97 -2.50 -10.14
N ASP A 62 -0.87 -3.23 -10.34
CA ASP A 62 -0.94 -4.69 -10.32
C ASP A 62 -1.21 -5.15 -8.88
N LEU A 63 -2.20 -6.04 -8.71
CA LEU A 63 -2.59 -6.59 -7.40
C LEU A 63 -1.63 -7.69 -6.95
#